data_AF-A0AA37NH74-F1
#
_entry.id   AF-A0AA37NH74-F1
#
_cell.length_a   1.000
_cell.length_b   1.000
_cell.length_c   1.000
_cell.angle_alpha   90.00
_cell.angle_beta   90.00
_cell.angle_gamma   90.00
#
_symmetry.space_group_name_H-M   'P 1'
#
loop_
_entity.id
_entity.type
_entity.pdbx_description
1 polymer ?
#
loop_
_entity_poly.entity_id
_entity_poly.type
_entity_poly.pdbx_seq_one_letter_code
_entity_poly.pdbx_strand_id
1 'polypeptide(L)'
;MGKQIQLQDAAYILKAGWKLFSRRTSLETLQKDKQYREFIRHNEAAGRNNVSDEGKRVYAVATDEGVLFFSDSGKGMKTRNSYLQHLADSFFNFSKGVETLKLYEMEIPSRQVMELADNSIDKLAKSDLRNAGTQLRKSEFSFTKEKMAGKEMLEGAVCTDKYDLRPDYNNFDRLTKEFNLGISPRNYDVASLLYISENGYAGHVVADYFHPFSYEYEFRDLAEKLDDSIKARQSAPMSLHDFGYAALQMEAKVMARDILQSEFHITDGEFRLSGKANRTSQRTKTPEKCLFQQSKEPEPEKSGCQAAKHVSSVVPQKKEKKQLII
;
A
#
# COMPACT_ATOMS: atom_id res chain seq x y z
N MET A 1 3.14 -54.70 -28.54
CA MET A 1 3.40 -53.78 -27.40
C MET A 1 4.72 -53.07 -27.65
N GLY A 2 4.71 -51.74 -27.76
CA GLY A 2 5.93 -50.96 -28.01
C GLY A 2 6.83 -50.94 -26.77
N LYS A 3 8.15 -51.07 -26.95
CA LYS A 3 9.11 -50.91 -25.86
C LYS A 3 9.25 -49.42 -25.53
N GLN A 4 8.97 -49.03 -24.29
CA GLN A 4 9.14 -47.68 -23.80
C GLN A 4 10.51 -47.56 -23.11
N ILE A 5 11.18 -46.42 -23.29
CA ILE A 5 12.45 -46.09 -22.64
C ILE A 5 12.36 -44.67 -22.07
N GLN A 6 12.94 -44.42 -20.90
CA GLN A 6 12.97 -43.06 -20.36
C GLN A 6 13.92 -42.18 -21.17
N LEU A 7 13.61 -40.89 -21.28
CA LEU A 7 14.36 -39.94 -22.11
C LEU A 7 15.82 -39.82 -21.66
N GLN A 8 16.06 -39.85 -20.35
CA GLN A 8 17.41 -39.79 -19.77
C GLN A 8 18.26 -41.03 -20.12
N ASP A 9 17.64 -42.21 -20.13
CA ASP A 9 18.31 -43.46 -20.50
C ASP A 9 18.66 -43.44 -21.99
N ALA A 10 17.71 -42.99 -22.83
CA ALA A 10 17.93 -42.84 -24.26
C ALA A 10 19.05 -41.84 -24.57
N ALA A 11 19.11 -40.71 -23.85
CA ALA A 11 20.17 -39.71 -23.99
C ALA A 11 21.55 -40.29 -23.66
N TYR A 12 21.68 -41.09 -22.58
CA TYR A 12 22.94 -41.77 -22.27
C TYR A 12 23.32 -42.79 -23.34
N ILE A 13 22.38 -43.64 -23.76
CA ILE A 13 22.61 -44.67 -24.78
C ILE A 13 23.12 -44.04 -26.08
N LEU A 14 22.51 -42.94 -26.51
CA LEU A 14 22.93 -42.19 -27.71
C LEU A 14 24.31 -41.56 -27.52
N LYS A 15 24.58 -40.96 -26.35
CA LYS A 15 25.89 -40.38 -26.01
C LYS A 15 27.00 -41.43 -26.00
N ALA A 16 26.71 -42.64 -25.55
CA ALA A 16 27.63 -43.78 -25.55
C ALA A 16 27.76 -44.47 -26.93
N GLY A 17 27.03 -44.00 -27.94
CA GLY A 17 27.04 -44.56 -29.29
C GLY A 17 26.38 -45.93 -29.41
N TRP A 18 25.49 -46.29 -28.48
CA TRP A 18 24.84 -47.59 -28.45
C TRP A 18 23.48 -47.57 -29.16
N LYS A 19 23.07 -48.73 -29.67
CA LYS A 19 21.78 -48.88 -30.35
C LYS A 19 20.63 -48.94 -29.33
N LEU A 20 19.66 -48.04 -29.46
CA LEU A 20 18.43 -48.03 -28.66
C LEU A 20 17.68 -49.38 -28.74
N PHE A 21 17.11 -49.81 -27.62
CA PHE A 21 16.33 -51.05 -27.48
C PHE A 21 17.11 -52.37 -27.72
N SER A 22 18.44 -52.35 -27.61
CA SER A 22 19.29 -53.54 -27.63
C SER A 22 19.25 -54.29 -26.28
N ARG A 23 19.59 -55.59 -26.27
CA ARG A 23 19.75 -56.36 -25.02
C ARG A 23 20.83 -55.75 -24.12
N ARG A 24 21.86 -55.11 -24.70
CA ARG A 24 22.94 -54.43 -23.96
C ARG A 24 22.53 -53.08 -23.37
N THR A 25 21.39 -52.54 -23.80
CA THR A 25 20.87 -51.24 -23.35
C THR A 25 19.58 -51.42 -22.54
N SER A 26 19.39 -52.59 -21.92
CA SER A 26 18.31 -52.78 -20.94
C SER A 26 18.64 -52.02 -19.66
N LEU A 27 17.60 -51.53 -18.97
CA LEU A 27 17.75 -50.77 -17.73
C LEU A 27 18.59 -51.52 -16.68
N GLU A 28 18.39 -52.83 -16.54
CA GLU A 28 19.16 -53.68 -15.63
C GLU A 28 20.66 -53.74 -15.96
N THR A 29 21.01 -53.64 -17.24
CA THR A 29 22.41 -53.61 -17.69
C THR A 29 23.02 -52.22 -17.48
N LEU A 30 22.26 -51.17 -17.78
CA LEU A 30 22.68 -49.77 -17.56
C LEU A 30 22.94 -49.48 -16.08
N GLN A 31 22.08 -49.94 -15.18
CA GLN A 31 22.25 -49.73 -13.74
C GLN A 31 23.52 -50.37 -13.16
N LYS A 32 24.08 -51.37 -13.83
CA LYS A 32 25.36 -52.00 -13.46
C LYS A 32 26.57 -51.19 -13.95
N ASP A 33 26.41 -50.39 -14.99
CA ASP A 33 27.46 -49.53 -15.54
C ASP A 33 27.78 -48.34 -14.59
N LYS A 34 29.06 -48.19 -14.28
CA LYS A 34 29.57 -47.09 -13.44
C LYS A 34 29.35 -45.73 -14.10
N GLN A 35 29.60 -45.62 -15.40
CA GLN A 35 29.49 -44.35 -16.14
C GLN A 35 28.02 -43.92 -16.27
N TYR A 36 27.11 -44.87 -16.41
CA TYR A 36 25.68 -44.59 -16.38
C TYR A 36 25.23 -44.07 -15.02
N ARG A 37 25.63 -44.71 -13.92
CA ARG A 37 25.30 -44.24 -12.56
C ARG A 37 25.88 -42.86 -12.26
N GLU A 38 27.07 -42.56 -12.76
CA GLU A 38 27.66 -41.22 -12.66
C GLU A 38 26.92 -40.19 -13.52
N PHE A 39 26.50 -40.57 -14.74
CA PHE A 39 25.68 -39.72 -15.60
C PHE A 39 24.32 -39.40 -15.00
N ILE A 40 23.61 -40.39 -14.44
CA ILE A 40 22.34 -40.18 -13.76
C ILE A 40 22.56 -39.31 -12.52
N ARG A 41 23.56 -39.59 -11.67
CA ARG A 41 23.87 -38.76 -10.50
C ARG A 41 24.22 -37.32 -10.89
N HIS A 42 24.96 -37.12 -11.97
CA HIS A 42 25.30 -35.80 -12.50
C HIS A 42 24.08 -35.09 -13.06
N ASN A 43 23.19 -35.78 -13.79
CA ASN A 43 21.95 -35.21 -14.31
C ASN A 43 20.88 -35.01 -13.25
N GLU A 44 20.86 -35.79 -12.17
CA GLU A 44 20.00 -35.55 -11.01
C GLU A 44 20.54 -34.39 -10.17
N ALA A 45 21.86 -34.25 -10.04
CA ALA A 45 22.49 -33.08 -9.42
C ALA A 45 22.28 -31.81 -10.26
N ALA A 46 22.47 -31.90 -11.59
CA ALA A 46 22.19 -30.82 -12.52
C ALA A 46 20.67 -30.57 -12.67
N GLY A 47 19.85 -31.61 -12.53
CA GLY A 47 18.39 -31.54 -12.50
C GLY A 47 17.88 -30.86 -11.23
N ARG A 48 18.53 -31.09 -10.09
CA ARG A 48 18.33 -30.27 -8.87
C ARG A 48 18.77 -28.82 -9.07
N ASN A 49 19.81 -28.58 -9.87
CA ASN A 49 20.24 -27.23 -10.24
C ASN A 49 19.33 -26.58 -11.32
N ASN A 50 18.57 -27.37 -12.09
CA ASN A 50 17.64 -26.90 -13.13
C ASN A 50 16.17 -26.87 -12.67
N VAL A 51 15.86 -27.40 -11.48
CA VAL A 51 14.63 -27.10 -10.72
C VAL A 51 14.80 -25.81 -9.89
N SER A 52 15.90 -25.07 -10.10
CA SER A 52 16.28 -23.84 -9.39
C SER A 52 16.52 -22.68 -10.36
N ASP A 53 15.59 -22.42 -11.28
CA ASP A 53 15.46 -21.03 -11.81
C ASP A 53 14.61 -20.15 -10.88
N GLU A 54 14.01 -20.75 -9.83
CA GLU A 54 13.58 -20.03 -8.63
C GLU A 54 14.83 -19.49 -7.92
N GLY A 55 15.08 -18.18 -8.03
CA GLY A 55 16.09 -17.50 -7.22
C GLY A 55 17.06 -16.57 -7.96
N LYS A 56 16.95 -16.40 -9.28
CA LYS A 56 17.69 -15.33 -9.98
C LYS A 56 16.84 -14.11 -10.27
N ARG A 57 15.52 -14.24 -10.35
CA ARG A 57 14.65 -13.10 -10.65
C ARG A 57 14.55 -12.17 -9.44
N VAL A 58 14.61 -10.88 -9.72
CA VAL A 58 14.38 -9.82 -8.73
C VAL A 58 13.28 -8.91 -9.26
N TYR A 59 12.32 -8.59 -8.40
CA TYR A 59 11.31 -7.58 -8.67
C TYR A 59 11.73 -6.27 -8.04
N ALA A 60 11.36 -5.17 -8.67
CA ALA A 60 11.56 -3.86 -8.09
C ALA A 60 10.25 -3.09 -8.02
N VAL A 61 10.11 -2.31 -6.94
CA VAL A 61 9.04 -1.33 -6.78
C VAL A 61 9.71 0.03 -6.72
N ALA A 62 9.42 0.87 -7.72
CA ALA A 62 9.98 2.21 -7.81
C ALA A 62 8.89 3.26 -7.56
N THR A 63 9.23 4.23 -6.72
CA THR A 63 8.44 5.42 -6.45
C THR A 63 9.25 6.68 -6.73
N ASP A 64 8.69 7.85 -6.44
CA ASP A 64 9.42 9.12 -6.50
C ASP A 64 10.53 9.21 -5.45
N GLU A 65 10.46 8.40 -4.40
CA GLU A 65 11.45 8.38 -3.31
C GLU A 65 12.65 7.49 -3.59
N GLY A 66 12.50 6.47 -4.45
CA GLY A 66 13.57 5.54 -4.79
C GLY A 66 13.05 4.18 -5.21
N VAL A 67 13.93 3.17 -5.18
CA VAL A 67 13.64 1.81 -5.64
C VAL A 67 13.91 0.79 -4.53
N LEU A 68 12.94 -0.07 -4.25
CA LEU A 68 13.14 -1.26 -3.41
C LEU A 68 13.15 -2.52 -4.25
N PHE A 69 14.04 -3.45 -3.89
CA PHE A 69 14.22 -4.72 -4.58
C PHE A 69 13.74 -5.89 -3.72
N PHE A 70 13.11 -6.86 -4.35
CA PHE A 70 12.48 -8.00 -3.72
C PHE A 70 12.87 -9.27 -4.46
N SER A 71 13.36 -10.27 -3.73
CA SER A 71 13.65 -11.57 -4.33
C SER A 71 12.36 -12.28 -4.75
N ASP A 72 12.43 -13.12 -5.78
CA ASP A 72 11.35 -14.04 -6.20
C ASP A 72 11.10 -15.18 -5.18
N SER A 73 11.63 -15.05 -3.96
CA SER A 73 11.33 -15.98 -2.88
C SER A 73 9.98 -15.65 -2.24
N GLY A 74 9.33 -16.65 -1.63
CA GLY A 74 8.11 -16.41 -0.85
C GLY A 74 8.28 -15.38 0.27
N LYS A 75 9.49 -15.17 0.78
CA LYS A 75 9.81 -14.07 1.71
C LYS A 75 9.79 -12.72 0.97
N GLY A 76 10.53 -12.60 -0.13
CA GLY A 76 10.63 -11.36 -0.90
C GLY A 76 9.30 -10.91 -1.45
N MET A 77 8.49 -11.84 -1.97
CA MET A 77 7.14 -11.53 -2.46
C MET A 77 6.19 -11.04 -1.36
N LYS A 78 6.30 -11.59 -0.14
CA LYS A 78 5.52 -11.07 0.99
C LYS A 78 6.02 -9.71 1.47
N THR A 79 7.32 -9.46 1.43
CA THR A 79 7.90 -8.13 1.72
C THR A 79 7.43 -7.10 0.70
N ARG A 80 7.42 -7.46 -0.59
CA ARG A 80 6.88 -6.62 -1.67
C ARG A 80 5.43 -6.26 -1.38
N ASN A 81 4.60 -7.24 -1.04
CA ASN A 81 3.20 -6.97 -0.73
C ASN A 81 3.01 -6.15 0.56
N SER A 82 3.85 -6.36 1.58
CA SER A 82 3.88 -5.50 2.78
C SER A 82 4.27 -4.05 2.44
N TYR A 83 5.15 -3.83 1.47
CA TYR A 83 5.47 -2.47 1.01
C TYR A 83 4.30 -1.83 0.26
N LEU A 84 3.63 -2.59 -0.63
CA LEU A 84 2.41 -2.11 -1.31
C LEU A 84 1.30 -1.78 -0.29
N GLN A 85 1.15 -2.59 0.75
CA GLN A 85 0.24 -2.28 1.86
C GLN A 85 0.62 -0.99 2.57
N HIS A 86 1.92 -0.75 2.85
CA HIS A 86 2.37 0.51 3.44
C HIS A 86 2.04 1.73 2.56
N LEU A 87 2.15 1.59 1.23
CA LEU A 87 1.71 2.63 0.29
C LEU A 87 0.19 2.84 0.36
N ALA A 88 -0.61 1.78 0.38
CA ALA A 88 -2.07 1.87 0.50
C ALA A 88 -2.51 2.47 1.84
N ASP A 89 -1.87 2.10 2.95
CA ASP A 89 -2.17 2.63 4.29
C ASP A 89 -1.91 4.14 4.36
N SER A 90 -0.86 4.61 3.67
CA SER A 90 -0.47 6.03 3.62
C SER A 90 -0.96 6.78 2.37
N PHE A 91 -1.82 6.18 1.56
CA PHE A 91 -2.26 6.75 0.28
C PHE A 91 -2.92 8.13 0.43
N PHE A 92 -3.83 8.27 1.40
CA PHE A 92 -4.45 9.56 1.75
C PHE A 92 -3.69 10.30 2.86
N ASN A 93 -2.39 10.02 3.02
CA ASN A 93 -1.49 10.79 3.88
C ASN A 93 -0.60 11.68 3.02
N PHE A 94 -1.13 12.85 2.69
CA PHE A 94 -0.54 13.85 1.79
C PHE A 94 0.77 14.49 2.29
N SER A 95 1.23 14.17 3.52
CA SER A 95 2.58 14.53 3.98
C SER A 95 3.67 13.69 3.29
N LYS A 96 3.30 12.53 2.74
CA LYS A 96 4.18 11.65 1.97
C LYS A 96 3.88 11.85 0.48
N GLY A 97 4.73 12.63 -0.19
CA GLY A 97 4.56 13.04 -1.60
C GLY A 97 4.91 11.96 -2.62
N VAL A 98 4.36 10.76 -2.47
CA VAL A 98 4.53 9.70 -3.48
C VAL A 98 3.39 9.80 -4.48
N GLU A 99 3.72 10.14 -5.73
CA GLU A 99 2.75 10.35 -6.80
C GLU A 99 2.77 9.22 -7.83
N THR A 100 3.87 8.48 -7.92
CA THR A 100 4.03 7.41 -8.91
C THR A 100 4.50 6.11 -8.28
N LEU A 101 3.98 5.02 -8.83
CA LEU A 101 4.41 3.66 -8.52
C LEU A 101 4.64 2.92 -9.84
N LYS A 102 5.82 2.31 -9.97
CA LYS A 102 6.17 1.46 -11.10
C LYS A 102 6.70 0.13 -10.63
N LEU A 103 6.27 -0.93 -11.28
CA LEU A 103 6.72 -2.29 -11.03
C LEU A 103 7.67 -2.72 -12.13
N TYR A 104 8.74 -3.39 -11.72
CA TYR A 104 9.74 -3.91 -12.62
C TYR A 104 10.08 -5.37 -12.32
N GLU A 105 10.49 -6.08 -13.36
CA GLU A 105 11.06 -7.42 -13.29
C GLU A 105 12.48 -7.41 -13.88
N MET A 106 13.39 -8.14 -13.23
CA MET A 106 14.77 -8.34 -13.66
C MET A 106 15.07 -9.83 -13.72
N GLU A 107 15.23 -10.38 -14.92
CA GLU A 107 15.59 -11.80 -15.11
C GLU A 107 17.06 -12.07 -14.77
N ILE A 108 17.95 -11.11 -15.03
CA ILE A 108 19.40 -11.23 -14.82
C ILE A 108 19.87 -10.03 -13.97
N PRO A 109 19.60 -10.03 -12.66
CA PRO A 109 20.01 -8.92 -11.79
C PRO A 109 21.53 -8.88 -11.63
N SER A 110 22.06 -7.68 -11.48
CA SER A 110 23.47 -7.49 -11.10
C SER A 110 23.71 -7.99 -9.67
N ARG A 111 24.98 -8.24 -9.32
CA ARG A 111 25.35 -8.62 -7.96
C ARG A 111 24.90 -7.58 -6.92
N GLN A 112 25.01 -6.30 -7.25
CA GLN A 112 24.59 -5.21 -6.37
C GLN A 112 23.07 -5.24 -6.12
N VAL A 113 22.26 -5.49 -7.16
CA VAL A 113 20.80 -5.63 -7.02
C VAL A 113 20.45 -6.84 -6.13
N MET A 114 21.15 -7.97 -6.30
CA MET A 114 20.94 -9.14 -5.45
C MET A 114 21.28 -8.87 -3.98
N GLU A 115 22.31 -8.07 -3.70
CA GLU A 115 22.69 -7.68 -2.33
C GLU A 115 21.68 -6.71 -1.68
N LEU A 116 20.96 -5.93 -2.50
CA LEU A 116 19.89 -5.02 -2.06
C LEU A 116 18.52 -5.72 -1.92
N ALA A 117 18.35 -6.92 -2.49
CA ALA A 117 17.08 -7.63 -2.44
C ALA A 117 16.67 -7.92 -0.99
N ASP A 118 15.43 -7.57 -0.66
CA ASP A 118 14.83 -7.71 0.67
C ASP A 118 15.56 -6.94 1.79
N ASN A 119 16.35 -5.91 1.47
CA ASN A 119 17.09 -5.11 2.46
C ASN A 119 16.18 -4.29 3.41
N SER A 120 14.91 -4.13 3.05
CA SER A 120 13.90 -3.43 3.84
C SER A 120 13.44 -4.23 5.05
N ILE A 121 13.81 -5.51 5.16
CA ILE A 121 13.53 -6.35 6.32
C ILE A 121 14.60 -6.12 7.38
N ASP A 122 14.25 -5.50 8.50
CA ASP A 122 15.17 -5.33 9.62
C ASP A 122 15.18 -6.58 10.51
N LYS A 123 14.01 -7.21 10.69
CA LYS A 123 13.88 -8.43 11.49
C LYS A 123 12.76 -9.31 10.98
N LEU A 124 13.11 -10.55 10.63
CA LEU A 124 12.17 -11.52 10.07
C LEU A 124 11.55 -12.42 11.15
N ALA A 125 10.23 -12.42 11.24
CA ALA A 125 9.49 -13.37 12.06
C ALA A 125 9.27 -14.69 11.31
N LYS A 126 9.84 -15.79 11.80
CA LYS A 126 9.68 -17.14 11.18
C LYS A 126 8.23 -17.61 11.06
N SER A 127 7.33 -17.07 11.89
CA SER A 127 5.89 -17.35 11.82
C SER A 127 5.24 -16.78 10.57
N ASP A 128 5.71 -15.63 10.06
CA ASP A 128 5.18 -15.03 8.84
C ASP A 128 5.53 -15.86 7.59
N LEU A 129 6.66 -16.57 7.61
CA LEU A 129 7.05 -17.47 6.52
C LEU A 129 6.14 -18.70 6.42
N ARG A 130 5.64 -19.19 7.57
CA ARG A 130 4.74 -20.36 7.62
C ARG A 130 3.29 -20.00 7.33
N ASN A 131 2.92 -18.73 7.49
CA ASN A 131 1.56 -18.27 7.23
C ASN A 131 1.25 -18.35 5.72
N ALA A 132 0.03 -18.71 5.34
CA ALA A 132 -0.43 -18.63 3.95
C ALA A 132 -0.72 -17.19 3.50
N GLY A 133 -0.80 -16.25 4.45
CA GLY A 133 -1.00 -14.82 4.15
C GLY A 133 0.09 -14.24 3.24
N THR A 134 -0.34 -13.27 2.42
CA THR A 134 0.47 -12.58 1.40
C THR A 134 1.36 -11.49 1.96
N GLN A 135 1.25 -11.17 3.25
CA GLN A 135 2.02 -10.11 3.92
C GLN A 135 2.77 -10.67 5.12
N LEU A 136 3.87 -10.00 5.47
CA LEU A 136 4.61 -10.25 6.71
C LEU A 136 4.05 -9.31 7.79
N ARG A 137 3.28 -9.85 8.74
CA ARG A 137 2.53 -9.05 9.73
C ARG A 137 3.28 -8.84 11.05
N LYS A 138 4.23 -9.72 11.37
CA LYS A 138 4.97 -9.72 12.64
C LYS A 138 6.43 -9.31 12.49
N SER A 139 6.91 -9.29 11.26
CA SER A 139 8.26 -8.87 10.90
C SER A 139 8.39 -7.35 10.95
N GLU A 140 9.60 -6.87 11.24
CA GLU A 140 9.91 -5.44 11.31
C GLU A 140 10.54 -5.00 9.98
N PHE A 141 10.02 -3.91 9.40
CA PHE A 141 10.49 -3.35 8.13
C PHE A 141 10.79 -1.86 8.26
N SER A 142 11.75 -1.41 7.47
CA SER A 142 12.01 0.01 7.23
C SER A 142 11.86 0.30 5.74
N PHE A 143 10.84 1.10 5.41
CA PHE A 143 10.61 1.62 4.06
C PHE A 143 11.07 3.07 3.96
N THR A 144 12.30 3.32 4.38
CA THR A 144 12.89 4.66 4.44
C THR A 144 13.80 4.89 3.24
N LYS A 145 14.11 6.16 2.95
CA LYS A 145 14.96 6.52 1.81
C LYS A 145 16.36 5.91 1.88
N GLU A 146 16.88 5.66 3.09
CA GLU A 146 18.18 5.03 3.29
C GLU A 146 18.21 3.56 2.85
N LYS A 147 17.04 2.91 2.80
CA LYS A 147 16.88 1.52 2.31
C LYS A 147 16.63 1.47 0.81
N MET A 148 16.25 2.58 0.20
CA MET A 148 15.96 2.67 -1.23
C MET A 148 17.22 2.90 -2.04
N ALA A 149 17.28 2.27 -3.21
CA ALA A 149 18.31 2.51 -4.19
C ALA A 149 17.90 3.61 -5.18
N GLY A 150 18.88 4.15 -5.89
CA GLY A 150 18.62 5.06 -7.01
C GLY A 150 18.09 4.34 -8.24
N LYS A 151 17.50 5.11 -9.16
CA LYS A 151 16.84 4.59 -10.37
C LYS A 151 17.84 3.98 -11.37
N GLU A 152 19.12 4.31 -11.26
CA GLU A 152 20.22 3.70 -12.02
C GLU A 152 20.31 2.18 -11.81
N MET A 153 19.85 1.68 -10.66
CA MET A 153 19.85 0.24 -10.35
C MET A 153 18.78 -0.55 -11.13
N LEU A 154 17.95 0.12 -11.92
CA LEU A 154 16.96 -0.50 -12.81
C LEU A 154 17.51 -0.76 -14.23
N GLU A 155 18.81 -0.60 -14.47
CA GLU A 155 19.41 -0.94 -15.76
C GLU A 155 19.14 -2.40 -16.12
N GLY A 156 18.55 -2.63 -17.30
CA GLY A 156 18.14 -3.95 -17.77
C GLY A 156 16.82 -4.48 -17.17
N ALA A 157 16.14 -3.70 -16.32
CA ALA A 157 14.83 -4.07 -15.79
C ALA A 157 13.70 -3.76 -16.78
N VAL A 158 12.68 -4.62 -16.81
CA VAL A 158 11.47 -4.43 -17.62
C VAL A 158 10.37 -3.86 -16.74
N CYS A 159 9.84 -2.69 -17.12
CA CYS A 159 8.68 -2.10 -16.45
C CYS A 159 7.44 -2.92 -16.82
N THR A 160 6.82 -3.60 -15.86
CA THR A 160 5.62 -4.40 -16.10
C THR A 160 4.38 -3.54 -15.98
N ASP A 161 4.33 -2.68 -14.95
CA ASP A 161 3.14 -1.92 -14.60
C ASP A 161 3.46 -0.52 -14.07
N LYS A 162 2.47 0.37 -14.17
CA LYS A 162 2.52 1.74 -13.66
C LYS A 162 1.17 2.13 -13.05
N TYR A 163 1.26 2.80 -11.91
CA TYR A 163 0.13 3.34 -11.15
C TYR A 163 0.38 4.81 -10.86
N ASP A 164 -0.71 5.57 -10.90
CA ASP A 164 -0.79 6.91 -10.36
C ASP A 164 -1.17 6.77 -8.88
N LEU A 165 -0.39 7.37 -8.00
CA LEU A 165 -0.65 7.39 -6.56
C LEU A 165 -1.15 8.76 -6.08
N ARG A 166 -1.42 9.68 -7.01
CA ARG A 166 -2.08 10.93 -6.65
C ARG A 166 -3.43 10.62 -6.00
N PRO A 167 -3.77 11.26 -4.86
CA PRO A 167 -4.88 10.76 -4.06
C PRO A 167 -6.23 11.09 -4.69
N ASP A 168 -6.82 10.10 -5.34
CA ASP A 168 -8.19 10.09 -5.80
C ASP A 168 -8.83 8.71 -5.57
N TYR A 169 -10.15 8.63 -5.75
CA TYR A 169 -10.87 7.37 -5.54
C TYR A 169 -10.41 6.27 -6.51
N ASN A 170 -10.28 6.59 -7.80
CA ASN A 170 -10.03 5.60 -8.86
C ASN A 170 -8.63 4.98 -8.75
N ASN A 171 -7.62 5.79 -8.44
CA ASN A 171 -6.25 5.38 -8.23
C ASN A 171 -6.14 4.49 -6.99
N PHE A 172 -6.79 4.88 -5.89
CA PHE A 172 -6.83 4.08 -4.67
C PHE A 172 -7.55 2.74 -4.88
N ASP A 173 -8.71 2.77 -5.52
CA ASP A 173 -9.52 1.59 -5.84
C ASP A 173 -8.74 0.62 -6.73
N ARG A 174 -8.08 1.13 -7.78
CA ARG A 174 -7.24 0.31 -8.65
C ARG A 174 -6.09 -0.34 -7.89
N LEU A 175 -5.33 0.44 -7.11
CA LEU A 175 -4.19 -0.07 -6.34
C LEU A 175 -4.63 -1.17 -5.37
N THR A 176 -5.69 -0.93 -4.61
CA THR A 176 -6.14 -1.85 -3.56
C THR A 176 -6.75 -3.13 -4.14
N LYS A 177 -7.56 -3.03 -5.20
CA LYS A 177 -8.15 -4.21 -5.86
C LYS A 177 -7.11 -5.08 -6.56
N GLU A 178 -6.21 -4.48 -7.31
CA GLU A 178 -5.25 -5.22 -8.15
C GLU A 178 -4.27 -6.05 -7.32
N PHE A 179 -3.89 -5.55 -6.14
CA PHE A 179 -3.00 -6.25 -5.22
C PHE A 179 -3.71 -6.93 -4.03
N ASN A 180 -5.04 -6.86 -3.99
CA ASN A 180 -5.86 -7.37 -2.88
C ASN A 180 -5.36 -6.88 -1.51
N LEU A 181 -5.19 -5.56 -1.40
CA LEU A 181 -4.67 -4.89 -0.20
C LEU A 181 -5.79 -4.63 0.80
N GLY A 182 -5.43 -4.62 2.07
CA GLY A 182 -6.34 -4.19 3.12
C GLY A 182 -6.62 -2.70 3.02
N ILE A 183 -7.85 -2.30 3.30
CA ILE A 183 -8.26 -0.90 3.35
C ILE A 183 -8.47 -0.54 4.82
N SER A 184 -7.83 0.52 5.32
CA SER A 184 -8.08 0.98 6.68
C SER A 184 -9.45 1.65 6.79
N PRO A 185 -10.14 1.64 7.95
CA PRO A 185 -11.42 2.33 8.11
C PRO A 185 -11.35 3.81 7.68
N ARG A 186 -10.27 4.51 8.06
CA ARG A 186 -10.04 5.90 7.64
C ARG A 186 -9.93 6.05 6.12
N ASN A 187 -9.16 5.19 5.45
CA ASN A 187 -9.01 5.29 4.00
C ASN A 187 -10.28 4.88 3.27
N TYR A 188 -11.06 3.95 3.84
CA TYR A 188 -12.39 3.60 3.34
C TYR A 188 -13.35 4.79 3.40
N ASP A 189 -13.37 5.51 4.51
CA ASP A 189 -14.19 6.72 4.66
C ASP A 189 -13.80 7.80 3.64
N VAL A 190 -12.49 8.08 3.51
CA VAL A 190 -11.99 9.07 2.54
C VAL A 190 -12.33 8.66 1.10
N ALA A 191 -12.09 7.40 0.72
CA ALA A 191 -12.40 6.89 -0.61
C ALA A 191 -13.91 6.98 -0.90
N SER A 192 -14.75 6.64 0.09
CA SER A 192 -16.20 6.73 -0.03
C SER A 192 -16.69 8.17 -0.23
N LEU A 193 -16.16 9.11 0.54
CA LEU A 193 -16.47 10.53 0.39
C LEU A 193 -15.99 11.09 -0.95
N LEU A 194 -14.78 10.72 -1.40
CA LEU A 194 -14.26 11.12 -2.72
C LEU A 194 -15.19 10.61 -3.84
N TYR A 195 -15.60 9.33 -3.77
CA TYR A 195 -16.55 8.77 -4.72
C TYR A 195 -17.88 9.54 -4.74
N ILE A 196 -18.48 9.81 -3.58
CA ILE A 196 -19.73 10.57 -3.47
C ILE A 196 -19.55 11.98 -4.02
N SER A 197 -18.43 12.64 -3.74
CA SER A 197 -18.16 14.02 -4.18
C SER A 197 -18.07 14.19 -5.70
N GLU A 198 -17.69 13.13 -6.41
CA GLU A 198 -17.53 13.08 -7.86
C GLU A 198 -18.80 12.54 -8.55
N ASN A 199 -19.27 11.38 -8.10
CA ASN A 199 -20.32 10.60 -8.77
C ASN A 199 -21.72 10.87 -8.21
N GLY A 200 -21.81 11.30 -6.95
CA GLY A 200 -23.05 11.44 -6.20
C GLY A 200 -23.32 10.25 -5.29
N TYR A 201 -24.40 10.32 -4.54
CA TYR A 201 -24.77 9.29 -3.59
C TYR A 201 -25.46 8.12 -4.30
N ALA A 202 -24.86 6.94 -4.24
CA ALA A 202 -25.36 5.75 -4.91
C ALA A 202 -26.32 4.91 -4.06
N GLY A 203 -26.72 5.34 -2.85
CA GLY A 203 -27.56 4.53 -1.94
C GLY A 203 -26.82 3.34 -1.32
N HIS A 204 -25.57 3.14 -1.72
CA HIS A 204 -24.62 2.14 -1.28
C HIS A 204 -23.28 2.57 -1.89
N VAL A 205 -22.47 3.35 -1.17
CA VAL A 205 -21.04 3.03 -1.21
C VAL A 205 -21.02 1.66 -0.57
N VAL A 206 -21.11 0.62 -1.40
CA VAL A 206 -21.33 -0.77 -0.98
C VAL A 206 -20.41 -0.97 0.19
N ALA A 207 -20.99 -1.12 1.39
CA ALA A 207 -20.26 -1.57 2.54
C ALA A 207 -19.69 -2.91 2.12
N ASP A 208 -18.50 -2.88 1.56
CA ASP A 208 -17.70 -4.06 1.41
C ASP A 208 -17.63 -4.58 2.84
N TYR A 209 -18.09 -5.81 3.06
CA TYR A 209 -18.43 -6.41 4.36
C TYR A 209 -17.36 -6.23 5.47
N PHE A 210 -16.19 -5.75 5.07
CA PHE A 210 -15.01 -5.43 5.85
C PHE A 210 -15.10 -4.12 6.66
N HIS A 211 -15.68 -3.03 6.13
CA HIS A 211 -15.67 -1.71 6.81
C HIS A 211 -16.99 -0.93 6.65
N PRO A 212 -17.69 -0.59 7.76
CA PRO A 212 -18.85 0.30 7.69
C PRO A 212 -18.39 1.73 7.33
N PHE A 213 -19.21 2.45 6.56
CA PHE A 213 -18.96 3.85 6.25
C PHE A 213 -19.33 4.71 7.46
N SER A 214 -18.34 5.38 8.05
CA SER A 214 -18.54 6.10 9.32
C SER A 214 -19.53 7.26 9.20
N TYR A 215 -19.63 7.87 8.01
CA TYR A 215 -20.50 9.02 7.77
C TYR A 215 -21.90 8.63 7.24
N GLU A 216 -22.29 7.35 7.32
CA GLU A 216 -23.60 6.91 6.83
C GLU A 216 -24.76 7.66 7.50
N TYR A 217 -24.62 8.02 8.79
CA TYR A 217 -25.65 8.73 9.55
C TYR A 217 -25.95 10.11 8.93
N GLU A 218 -24.92 10.82 8.50
CA GLU A 218 -24.94 12.17 7.94
C GLU A 218 -25.68 12.21 6.60
N PHE A 219 -25.60 11.13 5.82
CA PHE A 219 -26.29 11.00 4.54
C PHE A 219 -27.70 10.41 4.64
N ARG A 220 -28.16 9.95 5.81
CA ARG A 220 -29.43 9.20 5.97
C ARG A 220 -30.64 9.94 5.42
N ASP A 221 -30.89 11.17 5.87
CA ASP A 221 -32.08 11.94 5.46
C ASP A 221 -32.05 12.22 3.94
N LEU A 222 -30.86 12.42 3.39
CA LEU A 222 -30.65 12.59 1.96
C LEU A 222 -30.90 11.29 1.20
N ALA A 223 -30.44 10.15 1.74
CA ALA A 223 -30.66 8.84 1.17
C ALA A 223 -32.14 8.47 1.10
N GLU A 224 -32.90 8.76 2.16
CA GLU A 224 -34.35 8.56 2.20
C GLU A 224 -35.07 9.39 1.12
N LYS A 225 -34.72 10.68 0.99
CA LYS A 225 -35.27 11.55 -0.06
C LYS A 225 -34.91 11.07 -1.46
N LEU A 226 -33.69 10.58 -1.68
CA LEU A 226 -33.26 10.04 -2.97
C LEU A 226 -34.06 8.78 -3.34
N ASP A 227 -34.32 7.91 -2.37
CA ASP A 227 -35.14 6.71 -2.57
C ASP A 227 -36.59 7.08 -2.93
N ASP A 228 -37.17 8.08 -2.24
CA ASP A 228 -38.49 8.62 -2.57
C ASP A 228 -38.55 9.22 -3.98
N SER A 229 -37.52 9.99 -4.39
CA SER A 229 -37.41 10.51 -5.77
C SER A 229 -37.32 9.39 -6.81
N ILE A 230 -36.57 8.32 -6.52
CA ILE A 230 -36.47 7.15 -7.40
C ILE A 230 -37.83 6.45 -7.53
N LYS A 231 -38.52 6.20 -6.41
CA LYS A 231 -39.86 5.60 -6.38
C LYS A 231 -40.89 6.44 -7.14
N ALA A 232 -40.85 7.77 -6.98
CA ALA A 232 -41.72 8.69 -7.72
C ALA A 232 -41.48 8.63 -9.24
N ARG A 233 -40.21 8.53 -9.66
CA ARG A 233 -39.87 8.37 -11.07
C ARG A 233 -40.33 7.03 -11.63
N GLN A 234 -40.22 5.96 -10.85
CA GLN A 234 -40.70 4.62 -11.23
C GLN A 234 -42.23 4.56 -11.34
N SER A 235 -42.96 5.29 -10.49
CA SER A 235 -44.43 5.34 -10.53
C SER A 235 -44.99 6.27 -11.63
N ALA A 236 -44.17 7.15 -12.20
CA ALA A 236 -44.54 8.06 -13.29
C ALA A 236 -43.56 8.01 -14.49
N PRO A 237 -43.45 6.87 -15.21
CA PRO A 237 -42.41 6.65 -16.23
C PRO A 237 -42.51 7.57 -17.46
N MET A 238 -43.68 8.18 -17.71
CA MET A 238 -43.89 9.12 -18.80
C MET A 238 -43.60 10.58 -18.41
N SER A 239 -43.32 10.86 -17.14
CA SER A 239 -42.97 12.19 -16.65
C SER A 239 -41.54 12.54 -17.05
N LEU A 240 -41.32 13.77 -17.52
CA LEU A 240 -39.98 14.31 -17.79
C LEU A 240 -39.34 14.94 -16.53
N HIS A 241 -40.07 15.03 -15.42
CA HIS A 241 -39.59 15.61 -14.18
C HIS A 241 -38.66 14.63 -13.45
N ASP A 242 -37.55 15.13 -12.89
CA ASP A 242 -36.57 14.31 -12.16
C ASP A 242 -36.91 14.13 -10.68
N PHE A 243 -38.02 14.71 -10.22
CA PHE A 243 -38.51 14.66 -8.84
C PHE A 243 -37.46 15.15 -7.82
N GLY A 244 -36.65 16.14 -8.20
CA GLY A 244 -35.61 16.71 -7.34
C GLY A 244 -34.37 15.83 -7.20
N TYR A 245 -34.29 14.71 -7.93
CA TYR A 245 -33.18 13.78 -7.87
C TYR A 245 -31.83 14.46 -8.16
N ALA A 246 -31.76 15.33 -9.19
CA ALA A 246 -30.52 16.01 -9.52
C ALA A 246 -30.09 16.98 -8.41
N ALA A 247 -31.04 17.69 -7.80
CA ALA A 247 -30.76 18.61 -6.69
C ALA A 247 -30.24 17.85 -5.44
N LEU A 248 -30.88 16.73 -5.09
CA LEU A 248 -30.45 15.86 -3.99
C LEU A 248 -29.07 15.24 -4.24
N GLN A 249 -28.77 14.85 -5.48
CA GLN A 249 -27.43 14.38 -5.86
C GLN A 249 -26.37 15.48 -5.72
N MET A 250 -26.71 16.72 -6.09
CA MET A 250 -25.81 17.86 -5.89
C MET A 250 -25.59 18.17 -4.41
N GLU A 251 -26.64 18.09 -3.58
CA GLU A 251 -26.54 18.23 -2.13
C GLU A 251 -25.60 17.18 -1.52
N ALA A 252 -25.69 15.93 -1.97
CA ALA A 252 -24.80 14.86 -1.52
C ALA A 252 -23.33 15.13 -1.89
N LYS A 253 -23.09 15.60 -3.12
CA LYS A 253 -21.76 15.96 -3.58
C LYS A 253 -21.15 17.07 -2.73
N VAL A 254 -21.95 18.11 -2.41
CA VAL A 254 -21.51 19.22 -1.56
C VAL A 254 -21.22 18.73 -0.14
N MET A 255 -22.12 17.96 0.46
CA MET A 255 -21.93 17.39 1.80
C MET A 255 -20.65 16.56 1.90
N ALA A 256 -20.37 15.69 0.91
CA ALA A 256 -19.14 14.91 0.88
C ALA A 256 -17.89 15.79 0.78
N ARG A 257 -17.92 16.86 -0.02
CA ARG A 257 -16.81 17.84 -0.12
C ARG A 257 -16.60 18.58 1.18
N ASP A 258 -17.67 18.97 1.86
CA ASP A 258 -17.60 19.69 3.12
C ASP A 258 -16.98 18.82 4.23
N ILE A 259 -17.33 17.51 4.29
CA ILE A 259 -16.71 16.55 5.21
C ILE A 259 -15.23 16.32 4.85
N LEU A 260 -14.92 16.10 3.58
CA LEU A 260 -13.53 15.98 3.09
C LEU A 260 -12.68 17.20 3.49
N GLN A 261 -13.22 18.39 3.36
CA GLN A 261 -12.53 19.63 3.70
C GLN A 261 -12.39 19.83 5.21
N SER A 262 -13.44 19.57 5.98
CA SER A 262 -13.45 19.88 7.42
C SER A 262 -12.70 18.86 8.27
N GLU A 263 -12.80 17.57 7.93
CA GLU A 263 -12.23 16.49 8.75
C GLU A 263 -10.91 15.96 8.17
N PHE A 264 -10.81 15.92 6.84
CA PHE A 264 -9.64 15.40 6.15
C PHE A 264 -8.76 16.49 5.53
N HIS A 265 -9.20 17.75 5.55
CA HIS A 265 -8.51 18.91 4.97
C HIS A 265 -8.27 18.81 3.44
N ILE A 266 -9.09 18.03 2.74
CA ILE A 266 -9.03 17.79 1.28
C ILE A 266 -10.02 18.75 0.58
N THR A 267 -9.58 19.50 -0.43
CA THR A 267 -10.43 20.46 -1.19
C THR A 267 -10.37 20.20 -2.69
N ASP A 268 -11.48 20.00 -3.39
CA ASP A 268 -11.49 19.73 -4.85
C ASP A 268 -10.53 18.58 -5.30
N GLY A 269 -10.33 17.56 -4.45
CA GLY A 269 -9.36 16.48 -4.71
C GLY A 269 -7.89 16.87 -4.53
N GLU A 270 -7.60 18.13 -4.18
CA GLU A 270 -6.25 18.69 -3.99
C GLU A 270 -6.13 19.38 -2.61
N PHE A 271 -5.16 18.95 -1.80
CA PHE A 271 -5.02 19.46 -0.45
C PHE A 271 -4.42 20.87 -0.42
N ARG A 272 -5.04 21.81 0.31
CA ARG A 272 -4.35 23.02 0.77
C ARG A 272 -3.89 22.84 2.20
N LEU A 273 -2.57 22.82 2.39
CA LEU A 273 -1.96 23.01 3.70
C LEU A 273 -2.44 24.34 4.27
N SER A 274 -3.41 24.28 5.17
CA SER A 274 -3.87 25.43 5.94
C SER A 274 -2.70 25.90 6.81
N GLY A 275 -1.96 26.90 6.32
CA GLY A 275 -0.71 27.26 6.96
C GLY A 275 -0.03 28.54 6.48
N LYS A 276 -0.75 29.56 6.00
CA LYS A 276 -0.33 30.96 6.16
C LYS A 276 -1.55 31.85 6.39
N ALA A 277 -1.79 32.18 7.66
CA ALA A 277 -2.63 33.29 8.05
C ALA A 277 -2.04 34.60 7.50
N ASN A 278 -2.54 35.07 6.36
CA ASN A 278 -2.39 36.47 5.98
C ASN A 278 -3.66 37.20 6.40
N ARG A 279 -3.68 37.65 7.66
CA ARG A 279 -4.44 38.83 8.06
C ARG A 279 -3.86 40.02 7.32
N THR A 280 -4.31 40.27 6.09
CA THR A 280 -4.14 41.59 5.47
C THR A 280 -5.31 42.42 5.93
N SER A 281 -5.16 43.07 7.08
CA SER A 281 -6.04 44.17 7.48
C SER A 281 -6.12 45.17 6.33
N GLN A 282 -7.33 45.39 5.82
CA GLN A 282 -7.66 46.59 5.07
C GLN A 282 -7.37 47.78 5.98
N ARG A 283 -6.21 48.42 5.79
CA ARG A 283 -5.93 49.75 6.34
C ARG A 283 -6.27 50.74 5.24
N THR A 284 -7.50 51.24 5.27
CA THR A 284 -7.91 52.47 4.60
C THR A 284 -7.02 53.62 5.08
N LYS A 285 -6.55 54.41 4.11
CA LYS A 285 -5.69 55.57 4.29
C LYS A 285 -6.51 56.78 4.73
N THR A 286 -6.03 57.48 5.75
CA THR A 286 -6.14 58.95 5.85
C THR A 286 -4.94 59.50 6.65
N PRO A 287 -4.39 60.67 6.31
CA PRO A 287 -3.09 61.14 6.79
C PRO A 287 -3.22 62.19 7.89
N GLU A 288 -2.23 62.28 8.81
CA GLU A 288 -1.76 63.55 9.38
C GLU A 288 -0.47 63.38 10.21
N LYS A 289 0.17 64.52 10.45
CA LYS A 289 1.60 64.82 10.60
C LYS A 289 2.17 64.74 12.04
N CYS A 290 3.50 64.67 12.08
CA CYS A 290 4.44 65.11 13.15
C CYS A 290 4.45 64.26 14.44
N LEU A 291 5.55 64.03 15.17
CA LEU A 291 6.87 64.65 15.27
C LEU A 291 7.86 63.60 15.86
N PHE A 292 9.15 63.80 15.63
CA PHE A 292 10.32 63.12 16.21
C PHE A 292 10.22 62.82 17.73
N GLN A 293 10.81 61.71 18.18
CA GLN A 293 12.13 61.71 18.87
C GLN A 293 12.58 60.30 19.32
N GLN A 294 13.89 60.10 19.19
CA GLN A 294 14.71 59.02 19.75
C GLN A 294 14.43 58.76 21.23
N SER A 295 14.68 57.53 21.72
CA SER A 295 15.83 57.23 22.60
C SER A 295 15.77 55.83 23.23
N LYS A 296 16.88 55.10 23.03
CA LYS A 296 17.65 54.31 24.03
C LYS A 296 16.99 53.14 24.78
N GLU A 297 17.51 51.94 24.47
CA GLU A 297 17.80 50.86 25.43
C GLU A 297 18.65 51.37 26.62
N PRO A 298 18.50 50.77 27.83
CA PRO A 298 19.42 49.68 28.21
C PRO A 298 18.82 48.56 29.10
N GLU A 299 19.32 47.33 28.93
CA GLU A 299 19.44 46.24 29.93
C GLU A 299 20.59 46.54 30.93
N PRO A 300 20.90 45.76 32.00
CA PRO A 300 20.22 44.60 32.64
C PRO A 300 20.15 44.74 34.20
N GLU A 301 19.59 43.76 34.95
CA GLU A 301 20.25 43.10 36.11
C GLU A 301 19.30 42.22 36.97
N LYS A 302 19.90 41.16 37.54
CA LYS A 302 19.31 40.09 38.36
C LYS A 302 19.41 40.37 39.87
N SER A 303 18.43 39.92 40.65
CA SER A 303 18.53 39.32 42.01
C SER A 303 17.09 39.28 42.58
N GLY A 304 16.62 38.41 43.47
CA GLY A 304 17.15 37.31 44.28
C GLY A 304 16.03 36.90 45.26
N CYS A 305 15.92 35.59 45.50
CA CYS A 305 15.27 34.82 46.58
C CYS A 305 14.24 35.44 47.56
N GLN A 306 13.12 34.72 47.77
CA GLN A 306 12.69 34.02 49.03
C GLN A 306 11.20 33.62 48.90
N ALA A 307 10.84 32.34 48.78
CA ALA A 307 10.63 31.33 49.84
C ALA A 307 9.41 31.60 50.76
N ALA A 308 8.36 30.76 50.68
CA ALA A 308 8.01 29.79 51.74
C ALA A 308 6.58 29.18 51.61
N LYS A 309 6.55 27.84 51.76
CA LYS A 309 5.54 26.96 52.43
C LYS A 309 4.28 26.54 51.63
N HIS A 310 4.17 25.26 51.22
CA HIS A 310 3.62 24.08 51.96
C HIS A 310 2.07 24.15 52.08
N VAL A 311 1.20 23.18 51.72
CA VAL A 311 1.22 21.69 51.83
C VAL A 311 0.24 21.03 50.82
N SER A 312 0.72 19.89 50.28
CA SER A 312 0.14 18.59 49.83
C SER A 312 -1.38 18.28 49.94
N SER A 313 -2.02 17.79 48.87
CA SER A 313 -2.24 16.37 48.45
C SER A 313 -3.41 15.63 49.12
N VAL A 314 -4.43 15.24 48.33
CA VAL A 314 -5.28 14.06 48.59
C VAL A 314 -5.57 13.32 47.27
N VAL A 315 -5.20 12.03 47.26
CA VAL A 315 -5.54 11.00 46.26
C VAL A 315 -6.92 10.41 46.57
N PRO A 316 -7.69 9.92 45.58
CA PRO A 316 -8.68 8.88 45.84
C PRO A 316 -8.29 7.52 45.23
N GLN A 317 -8.41 6.49 46.07
CA GLN A 317 -8.22 5.08 45.76
C GLN A 317 -9.39 4.45 44.98
N LYS A 318 -9.02 3.39 44.25
CA LYS A 318 -9.77 2.22 43.74
C LYS A 318 -11.17 1.94 44.32
N LYS A 319 -12.10 1.58 43.43
CA LYS A 319 -13.22 0.67 43.72
C LYS A 319 -13.25 -0.50 42.72
N GLU A 320 -13.68 -1.65 43.26
CA GLU A 320 -13.53 -3.00 42.73
C GLU A 320 -14.60 -3.44 41.71
N LYS A 321 -14.17 -4.48 40.98
CA LYS A 321 -14.88 -5.58 40.28
C LYS A 321 -16.38 -5.77 40.55
N LYS A 322 -17.12 -6.00 39.47
CA LYS A 322 -18.20 -7.01 39.41
C LYS A 322 -18.09 -7.83 38.12
N GLN A 323 -18.01 -9.15 38.30
CA GLN A 323 -18.23 -10.17 37.26
C GLN A 323 -19.74 -10.35 37.05
N LEU A 324 -20.15 -10.71 35.83
CA LEU A 324 -21.43 -11.35 35.56
C LEU A 324 -21.16 -12.63 34.75
N ILE A 325 -21.52 -13.77 35.33
CA ILE A 325 -21.78 -15.04 34.66
C ILE A 325 -23.20 -15.41 35.12
N ILE A 326 -24.16 -15.42 34.19
CA ILE A 326 -24.89 -16.58 33.64
C ILE A 326 -25.54 -16.07 32.34
#